data_AF-A0A1T5N680-F1
#
_entry.id   AF-A0A1T5N680-F1
#
_cell.length_a   1.000
_cell.length_b   1.000
_cell.length_c   1.000
_cell.angle_alpha   90.00
_cell.angle_beta   90.00
_cell.angle_gamma   90.00
#
_symmetry.space_group_name_H-M   'P 1'
#
loop_
_entity.id
_entity.type
_entity.pdbx_description
1 polymer ?
#
loop_
_entity_poly.entity_id
_entity_poly.type
_entity_poly.pdbx_seq_one_letter_code
_entity_poly.pdbx_strand_id
1 'polypeptide(L)'
;MITEQLNKALRNKLEAAQCITGRLECRMVPSFLLTMRGQRADGKNIFFWELERDINKLLDSYQSTAATDAAAFTIDIDLGRNSFVYNTVSHQQAAAQKDKEARDQKAEEAHRLQELKQMLLSRNIPYGLELAEQVAAALSHGALCYSHRDYCGMGLEKNTDGNYVYAAVWDGWLEPVHTFNSRQAFVQWLAVQSDASLSRVNEPDTWLWNNQVINRQRLEEFVSWRQHNP
;
A
#
# COMPACT_ATOMS: atom_id res chain seq x y z
N MET A 1 38.61 12.85 -26.36
CA MET A 1 38.34 11.91 -25.24
C MET A 1 36.91 11.37 -25.34
N ILE A 2 36.60 10.18 -24.80
CA ILE A 2 35.26 9.54 -24.95
C ILE A 2 34.12 10.44 -24.41
N THR A 3 34.37 11.12 -23.29
CA THR A 3 33.46 12.10 -22.67
C THR A 3 33.15 13.29 -23.57
N GLU A 4 34.12 13.80 -24.35
CA GLU A 4 33.88 14.90 -25.29
C GLU A 4 33.00 14.46 -26.46
N GLN A 5 33.20 13.24 -26.97
CA GLN A 5 32.36 12.67 -28.03
C GLN A 5 30.93 12.46 -27.52
N LEU A 6 30.78 11.94 -26.30
CA LEU A 6 29.49 11.76 -25.65
C LEU A 6 28.79 13.10 -25.38
N ASN A 7 29.50 14.10 -24.84
CA ASN A 7 28.98 15.45 -24.61
C ASN A 7 28.46 16.07 -25.92
N LYS A 8 29.21 15.92 -27.01
CA LYS A 8 28.80 16.42 -28.33
C LYS A 8 27.54 15.71 -28.83
N ALA A 9 27.46 14.38 -28.70
CA ALA A 9 26.31 13.62 -29.17
C ALA A 9 25.03 13.94 -28.37
N LEU A 10 25.15 14.01 -27.04
CA LEU A 10 24.03 14.38 -26.15
C LEU A 10 23.56 15.82 -26.37
N ARG A 11 24.50 16.76 -26.60
CA ARG A 11 24.16 18.14 -26.99
C ARG A 11 23.33 18.16 -28.26
N ASN A 12 23.83 17.55 -29.34
CA ASN A 12 23.15 17.55 -30.63
C ASN A 12 21.72 16.99 -30.51
N LYS A 13 21.53 15.93 -29.70
CA LYS A 13 20.21 15.35 -29.43
C LYS A 13 19.27 16.33 -28.73
N LEU A 14 19.73 17.01 -27.68
CA LEU A 14 18.95 17.97 -26.91
C LEU A 14 18.63 19.23 -27.72
N GLU A 15 19.61 19.75 -28.48
CA GLU A 15 19.44 20.92 -29.34
C GLU A 15 18.43 20.65 -30.46
N ALA A 16 18.49 19.47 -31.10
CA ALA A 16 17.51 19.07 -32.11
C ALA A 16 16.06 19.03 -31.57
N ALA A 17 15.90 18.77 -30.26
CA ALA A 17 14.61 18.80 -29.58
C ALA A 17 14.25 20.16 -28.96
N GLN A 18 15.09 21.18 -29.15
CA GLN A 18 14.97 22.54 -28.59
C GLN A 18 15.01 22.58 -27.05
N CYS A 19 15.71 21.63 -26.42
CA CYS A 19 15.93 21.62 -24.98
C CYS A 19 17.05 22.61 -24.59
N ILE A 20 17.01 23.11 -23.35
CA ILE A 20 18.05 23.94 -22.73
C ILE A 20 18.81 23.19 -21.62
N THR A 21 18.18 22.19 -21.02
CA THR A 21 18.79 21.27 -20.06
C THR A 21 18.40 19.84 -20.39
N GLY A 22 19.16 18.89 -19.85
CA GLY A 22 18.83 17.47 -19.94
C GLY A 22 19.41 16.69 -18.78
N ARG A 23 18.86 15.49 -18.57
CA ARG A 23 19.38 14.52 -17.63
C ARG A 23 19.33 13.15 -18.27
N LEU A 24 20.49 12.50 -18.32
CA LEU A 24 20.61 11.10 -18.67
C LEU A 24 20.82 10.30 -17.39
N GLU A 25 20.06 9.22 -17.22
CA GLU A 25 20.24 8.26 -16.16
C GLU A 25 20.47 6.89 -16.79
N CYS A 26 21.55 6.23 -16.38
CA CYS A 26 21.91 4.90 -16.82
C CYS A 26 22.06 3.99 -15.61
N ARG A 27 21.29 2.90 -15.58
CA ARG A 27 21.42 1.84 -14.56
C ARG A 27 22.02 0.59 -15.19
N MET A 28 23.05 0.07 -14.52
CA MET A 28 23.73 -1.16 -14.91
C MET A 28 22.94 -2.35 -14.38
N VAL A 29 22.04 -2.84 -15.22
CA VAL A 29 21.30 -4.09 -15.04
C VAL A 29 21.56 -4.97 -16.28
N PRO A 30 21.25 -6.29 -16.26
CA PRO A 30 21.57 -7.20 -17.38
C PRO A 30 21.06 -6.73 -18.76
N SER A 31 20.04 -5.89 -18.78
CA SER A 31 19.57 -5.12 -19.93
C SER A 31 19.63 -3.62 -19.62
N PHE A 32 20.60 -2.87 -20.14
CA PHE A 32 20.76 -1.43 -19.92
C PHE A 32 19.43 -0.67 -19.80
N LEU A 33 19.13 -0.16 -18.61
CA LEU A 33 17.99 0.74 -18.44
C LEU A 33 18.52 2.17 -18.59
N LEU A 34 18.11 2.79 -19.69
CA LEU A 34 18.49 4.15 -20.01
C LEU A 34 17.25 5.04 -20.01
N THR A 35 17.35 6.17 -19.34
CA THR A 35 16.30 7.20 -19.36
C THR A 35 16.96 8.53 -19.64
N MET A 36 16.54 9.18 -20.72
CA MET A 36 16.97 10.54 -21.02
C MET A 36 15.75 11.45 -21.05
N ARG A 37 15.85 12.57 -20.34
CA ARG A 37 14.87 13.66 -20.40
C ARG A 37 15.56 14.97 -20.74
N GLY A 38 14.84 15.82 -21.46
CA GLY A 38 15.24 17.20 -21.74
C GLY A 38 14.16 18.17 -21.29
N GLN A 39 14.54 19.40 -20.97
CA GLN A 39 13.61 20.48 -20.64
C GLN A 39 13.82 21.65 -21.58
N ARG A 40 12.73 22.18 -22.13
CA ARG A 40 12.72 23.37 -23.00
C ARG A 40 12.68 24.66 -22.17
N ALA A 41 12.94 25.80 -22.82
CA ALA A 41 12.91 27.12 -22.18
C ALA A 41 11.51 27.49 -21.63
N ASP A 42 10.44 26.92 -22.19
CA ASP A 42 9.07 27.07 -21.69
C ASP A 42 8.74 26.17 -20.48
N GLY A 43 9.74 25.44 -19.97
CA GLY A 43 9.62 24.54 -18.84
C GLY A 43 9.08 23.14 -19.17
N LYS A 44 8.67 22.87 -20.42
CA LYS A 44 8.14 21.55 -20.81
C LYS A 44 9.22 20.49 -20.87
N ASN A 45 8.89 19.30 -20.37
CA ASN A 45 9.75 18.12 -20.40
C ASN A 45 9.50 17.27 -21.65
N ILE A 46 10.58 16.74 -22.21
CA ILE A 46 10.60 15.75 -23.29
C ILE A 46 11.31 14.51 -22.79
N PHE A 47 10.71 13.34 -23.02
CA PHE A 47 11.33 12.05 -22.78
C PHE A 47 11.82 11.46 -24.08
N PHE A 48 13.06 10.96 -24.07
CA PHE A 48 13.64 10.26 -25.20
C PHE A 48 13.58 8.77 -24.90
N TRP A 49 12.66 8.08 -25.58
CA TRP A 49 12.44 6.65 -25.41
C TRP A 49 13.51 5.79 -26.09
N GLU A 50 14.11 6.33 -27.16
CA GLU A 50 15.20 5.67 -27.89
C GLU A 50 16.32 6.67 -28.16
N LEU A 51 17.55 6.22 -27.90
CA LEU A 51 18.77 6.91 -28.28
C LEU A 51 19.37 6.28 -29.52
N GLU A 52 20.01 7.11 -30.33
CA GLU A 52 20.72 6.69 -31.52
C GLU A 52 21.82 5.69 -31.16
N ARG A 53 22.04 4.72 -32.05
CA ARG A 53 23.02 3.65 -31.87
C ARG A 53 24.42 4.17 -31.52
N ASP A 54 24.81 5.32 -32.06
CA ASP A 54 26.13 5.90 -31.78
C ASP A 54 26.22 6.52 -30.38
N ILE A 55 25.12 7.07 -29.84
CA ILE A 55 25.09 7.50 -28.43
C ILE A 55 25.20 6.27 -27.52
N ASN A 56 24.49 5.19 -27.83
CA ASN A 56 24.58 3.94 -27.06
C ASN A 56 26.01 3.37 -27.05
N LYS A 57 26.70 3.32 -28.20
CA LYS A 57 28.11 2.90 -28.27
C LYS A 57 29.04 3.78 -27.43
N LEU A 58 28.82 5.09 -27.43
CA LEU A 58 29.62 6.03 -26.63
C LEU A 58 29.38 5.82 -25.14
N LEU A 59 28.15 5.49 -24.74
CA LEU A 59 27.79 5.14 -23.36
C LEU A 59 28.42 3.82 -22.92
N ASP A 60 28.39 2.78 -23.76
CA ASP A 60 29.07 1.50 -23.50
C ASP A 60 30.59 1.70 -23.31
N SER A 61 31.17 2.56 -24.16
CA SER A 61 32.60 2.91 -24.09
C SER A 61 32.91 3.72 -22.82
N TYR A 62 32.05 4.67 -22.45
CA TYR A 62 32.20 5.43 -21.20
C TYR A 62 32.11 4.51 -19.97
N GLN A 63 31.17 3.57 -19.95
CA GLN A 63 31.05 2.59 -18.89
C GLN A 63 32.31 1.75 -18.73
N SER A 64 32.80 1.16 -19.82
CA SER A 64 33.97 0.26 -19.76
C SER A 64 35.28 0.97 -19.40
N THR A 65 35.40 2.27 -19.62
CA THR A 65 36.66 3.03 -19.45
C THR A 65 36.68 3.99 -18.26
N ALA A 66 35.56 4.64 -17.94
CA ALA A 66 35.49 5.71 -16.96
C ALA A 66 34.51 5.42 -15.80
N ALA A 67 33.58 4.47 -15.96
CA ALA A 67 32.60 4.10 -14.94
C ALA A 67 32.56 2.58 -14.69
N THR A 68 33.73 1.93 -14.71
CA THR A 68 33.90 0.46 -14.74
C THR A 68 33.26 -0.25 -13.53
N ASP A 69 33.27 0.38 -12.36
CA ASP A 69 32.70 -0.18 -11.11
C ASP A 69 31.38 0.49 -10.68
N ALA A 70 30.77 1.28 -11.58
CA ALA A 70 29.54 1.98 -11.30
C ALA A 70 28.31 1.08 -11.52
N ALA A 71 27.42 1.01 -10.53
CA ALA A 71 26.10 0.40 -10.68
C ALA A 71 25.13 1.31 -11.45
N ALA A 72 25.36 2.60 -11.42
CA ALA A 72 24.62 3.59 -12.20
C ALA A 72 25.47 4.83 -12.43
N PHE A 73 25.13 5.59 -13.45
CA PHE A 73 25.63 6.95 -13.59
C PHE A 73 24.55 7.89 -14.11
N THR A 74 24.67 9.16 -13.76
CA THR A 74 23.85 10.23 -14.33
C THR A 74 24.72 11.26 -15.01
N ILE A 75 24.16 11.91 -16.02
CA ILE A 75 24.75 13.06 -16.69
C ILE A 75 23.73 14.18 -16.63
N ASP A 76 23.99 15.19 -15.82
CA ASP A 76 23.21 16.42 -15.79
C ASP A 76 23.81 17.42 -16.80
N ILE A 77 22.97 17.91 -17.71
CA ILE A 77 23.36 18.68 -18.88
C ILE A 77 22.71 20.06 -18.82
N ASP A 78 23.52 21.10 -18.88
CA ASP A 78 23.08 22.50 -19.02
C ASP A 78 23.71 23.07 -20.29
N LEU A 79 22.90 23.25 -21.33
CA LEU A 79 23.37 23.75 -22.62
C LEU A 79 23.67 25.24 -22.59
N GLY A 80 22.95 26.01 -21.76
CA GLY A 80 23.19 27.45 -21.60
C GLY A 80 24.55 27.74 -20.95
N ARG A 81 24.97 26.87 -20.03
CA ARG A 81 26.30 26.95 -19.37
C ARG A 81 27.36 26.08 -20.03
N ASN A 82 27.02 25.37 -21.11
CA ASN A 82 27.93 24.43 -21.76
C ASN A 82 28.50 23.37 -20.79
N SER A 83 27.71 22.94 -19.82
CA SER A 83 28.15 22.14 -18.67
C SER A 83 27.57 20.73 -18.70
N PHE A 84 28.42 19.74 -18.39
CA PHE A 84 28.07 18.33 -18.28
C PHE A 84 28.63 17.79 -16.96
N VAL A 85 27.76 17.40 -16.05
CA VAL A 85 28.13 16.89 -14.72
C VAL A 85 27.86 15.40 -14.69
N TYR A 86 28.93 14.62 -14.57
CA TYR A 86 28.89 13.17 -14.48
C TYR A 86 28.89 12.76 -13.02
N ASN A 87 27.90 11.98 -12.60
CA ASN A 87 27.85 11.38 -11.27
C ASN A 87 27.79 9.87 -11.41
N THR A 88 28.63 9.14 -10.68
CA THR A 88 28.61 7.68 -10.63
C THR A 88 28.17 7.22 -9.24
N VAL A 89 27.43 6.12 -9.21
CA VAL A 89 27.04 5.42 -7.98
C VAL A 89 27.66 4.04 -8.05
N SER A 90 28.50 3.70 -7.07
CA SER A 90 29.12 2.37 -7.00
C SER A 90 28.10 1.30 -6.64
N HIS A 91 28.42 0.03 -6.91
CA HIS A 91 27.61 -1.10 -6.43
C HIS A 91 27.40 -1.09 -4.91
N GLN A 92 28.42 -0.70 -4.14
CA GLN A 92 28.32 -0.59 -2.68
C GLN A 92 27.36 0.53 -2.26
N GLN A 93 27.44 1.71 -2.90
CA GLN A 93 26.53 2.82 -2.62
C GLN A 93 25.09 2.49 -3.00
N ALA A 94 24.89 1.84 -4.16
CA ALA A 94 23.56 1.40 -4.60
C ALA A 94 22.96 0.35 -3.64
N ALA A 95 23.77 -0.58 -3.14
CA ALA A 95 23.33 -1.57 -2.14
C ALA A 95 22.98 -0.89 -0.81
N ALA A 96 23.84 -0.01 -0.30
CA ALA A 96 23.59 0.71 0.95
C ALA A 96 22.34 1.60 0.88
N GLN A 97 22.09 2.22 -0.26
CA GLN A 97 20.89 3.02 -0.50
C GLN A 97 19.63 2.15 -0.51
N LYS A 98 19.64 1.00 -1.19
CA LYS A 98 18.52 0.05 -1.17
C LYS A 98 18.23 -0.48 0.23
N ASP A 99 19.28 -0.83 0.98
CA ASP A 99 19.14 -1.30 2.36
C ASP A 99 18.55 -0.22 3.26
N LYS A 100 18.97 1.03 3.07
CA LYS A 100 18.40 2.18 3.79
C LYS A 100 16.94 2.39 3.43
N GLU A 101 16.60 2.41 2.14
CA GLU A 101 15.21 2.55 1.67
C GLU A 101 14.32 1.43 2.21
N ALA A 102 14.79 0.18 2.21
CA ALA A 102 14.04 -0.95 2.77
C ALA A 102 13.84 -0.82 4.30
N ARG A 103 14.84 -0.31 5.03
CA ARG A 103 14.71 -0.04 6.47
C ARG A 103 13.74 1.10 6.75
N ASP A 104 13.83 2.19 5.98
CA ASP A 104 12.97 3.35 6.12
C ASP A 104 11.50 2.97 5.81
N GLN A 105 11.27 2.22 4.72
CA GLN A 105 9.94 1.67 4.39
C GLN A 105 9.40 0.76 5.50
N LYS A 106 10.23 -0.12 6.05
CA LYS A 106 9.82 -1.00 7.14
C LYS A 106 9.49 -0.21 8.42
N ALA A 107 10.26 0.84 8.71
CA ALA A 107 10.01 1.70 9.87
C ALA A 107 8.72 2.52 9.70
N GLU A 108 8.48 3.06 8.51
CA GLU A 108 7.26 3.78 8.16
C GLU A 108 6.02 2.87 8.26
N GLU A 109 6.09 1.66 7.71
CA GLU A 109 5.00 0.69 7.81
C GLU A 109 4.74 0.29 9.27
N ALA A 110 5.79 0.04 10.06
CA ALA A 110 5.65 -0.25 11.49
C ALA A 110 5.00 0.91 12.26
N HIS A 111 5.37 2.15 11.93
CA HIS A 111 4.74 3.34 12.52
C HIS A 111 3.26 3.43 12.17
N ARG A 112 2.92 3.25 10.89
CA ARG A 112 1.54 3.26 10.40
C ARG A 112 0.68 2.19 11.07
N LEU A 113 1.19 0.97 11.21
CA LEU A 113 0.50 -0.12 11.91
C LEU A 113 0.29 0.21 13.40
N GLN A 114 1.27 0.85 14.04
CA GLN A 114 1.13 1.28 15.43
C GLN A 114 0.04 2.36 15.58
N GLU A 115 0.01 3.35 14.70
CA GLU A 115 -1.04 4.39 14.70
C GLU A 115 -2.44 3.80 14.45
N LEU A 116 -2.56 2.90 13.46
CA LEU A 116 -3.79 2.16 13.19
C LEU A 116 -4.26 1.40 14.44
N LYS A 117 -3.34 0.69 15.11
CA LYS A 117 -3.63 -0.03 16.34
C LYS A 117 -4.16 0.88 17.44
N GLN A 118 -3.51 2.02 17.69
CA GLN A 118 -3.98 2.98 18.69
C GLN A 118 -5.35 3.57 18.34
N MET A 119 -5.57 3.89 17.06
CA MET A 119 -6.86 4.40 16.59
C MET A 119 -7.98 3.37 16.81
N LEU A 120 -7.76 2.10 16.47
CA LEU A 120 -8.76 1.05 16.70
C LEU A 120 -9.03 0.83 18.19
N LEU A 121 -7.99 0.80 19.02
CA LEU A 121 -8.12 0.64 20.47
C LEU A 121 -8.81 1.82 21.15
N SER A 122 -8.76 3.03 20.56
CA SER A 122 -9.44 4.21 21.11
C SER A 122 -10.97 4.12 21.02
N ARG A 123 -11.52 3.25 20.16
CA ARG A 123 -12.98 3.08 19.97
C ARG A 123 -13.57 2.11 20.99
N ASN A 124 -13.33 2.38 22.27
CA ASN A 124 -13.57 1.43 23.37
C ASN A 124 -14.89 1.64 24.14
N ILE A 125 -15.84 2.40 23.59
CA ILE A 125 -17.14 2.65 24.23
C ILE A 125 -17.99 1.37 24.17
N PRO A 126 -18.38 0.77 25.31
CA PRO A 126 -19.18 -0.46 25.33
C PRO A 126 -20.52 -0.29 24.61
N TYR A 127 -20.98 -1.31 23.90
CA TYR A 127 -22.27 -1.31 23.20
C TYR A 127 -23.45 -1.08 24.14
N GLY A 128 -23.36 -1.61 25.37
CA GLY A 128 -24.39 -1.47 26.39
C GLY A 128 -25.50 -2.52 26.26
N LEU A 129 -26.23 -2.70 27.36
CA LEU A 129 -27.27 -3.73 27.47
C LEU A 129 -28.42 -3.49 26.49
N GLU A 130 -28.82 -2.24 26.29
CA GLU A 130 -29.96 -1.90 25.43
C GLU A 130 -29.74 -2.32 23.98
N LEU A 131 -28.62 -1.92 23.36
CA LEU A 131 -28.29 -2.31 22.00
C LEU A 131 -28.10 -3.83 21.89
N ALA A 132 -27.45 -4.46 22.88
CA ALA A 132 -27.25 -5.91 22.88
C ALA A 132 -28.57 -6.70 22.93
N GLU A 133 -29.56 -6.25 23.71
CA GLU A 133 -30.90 -6.85 23.76
C GLU A 133 -31.65 -6.69 22.44
N GLN A 134 -31.57 -5.51 21.83
CA GLN A 134 -32.18 -5.24 20.53
C GLN A 134 -31.59 -6.13 19.43
N VAL A 135 -30.26 -6.29 19.41
CA VAL A 135 -29.56 -7.19 18.49
C VAL A 135 -30.00 -8.64 18.71
N ALA A 136 -30.05 -9.11 19.96
CA ALA A 136 -30.49 -10.48 20.26
C ALA A 136 -31.93 -10.75 19.79
N ALA A 137 -32.83 -9.77 19.94
CA ALA A 137 -34.19 -9.87 19.39
C ALA A 137 -34.20 -9.91 17.86
N ALA A 138 -33.43 -9.04 17.21
CA ALA A 138 -33.29 -8.98 15.76
C ALA A 138 -32.76 -10.29 15.16
N LEU A 139 -31.83 -10.97 15.84
CA LEU A 139 -31.27 -12.26 15.42
C LEU A 139 -32.28 -13.40 15.36
N SER A 140 -33.43 -13.28 16.03
CA SER A 140 -34.50 -14.28 15.91
C SER A 140 -35.19 -14.28 14.54
N HIS A 141 -34.93 -13.26 13.71
CA HIS A 141 -35.51 -13.09 12.38
C HIS A 141 -34.47 -13.25 11.25
N GLY A 142 -33.20 -13.50 11.60
CA GLY A 142 -32.12 -13.86 10.68
C GLY A 142 -30.76 -13.34 11.12
N ALA A 143 -29.72 -13.68 10.35
CA ALA A 143 -28.34 -13.37 10.69
C ALA A 143 -27.93 -11.94 10.28
N LEU A 144 -26.92 -11.41 10.98
CA LEU A 144 -26.11 -10.27 10.57
C LEU A 144 -24.79 -10.79 10.00
N CYS A 145 -24.73 -10.92 8.68
CA CYS A 145 -23.50 -11.28 7.96
C CYS A 145 -23.55 -10.70 6.54
N TYR A 146 -22.37 -10.52 5.93
CA TYR A 146 -22.31 -10.38 4.48
C TYR A 146 -22.35 -11.77 3.85
N SER A 147 -22.93 -11.88 2.66
CA SER A 147 -22.96 -13.13 1.91
C SER A 147 -22.43 -12.87 0.50
N HIS A 148 -21.13 -13.12 0.33
CA HIS A 148 -20.47 -13.12 -0.96
C HIS A 148 -19.39 -14.21 -0.98
N ARG A 149 -18.77 -14.40 -2.15
CA ARG A 149 -17.61 -15.29 -2.29
C ARG A 149 -16.42 -14.76 -1.47
N ASP A 150 -15.61 -15.66 -0.94
CA ASP A 150 -14.43 -15.42 -0.09
C ASP A 150 -14.77 -14.92 1.33
N TYR A 151 -13.76 -14.40 2.04
CA TYR A 151 -13.93 -13.88 3.40
C TYR A 151 -14.90 -12.70 3.42
N CYS A 152 -15.91 -12.80 4.27
CA CYS A 152 -16.99 -11.85 4.42
C CYS A 152 -16.96 -11.11 5.78
N GLY A 153 -15.85 -11.23 6.52
CA GLY A 153 -15.70 -10.58 7.82
C GLY A 153 -16.21 -11.40 9.00
N MET A 154 -16.81 -10.69 9.95
CA MET A 154 -17.44 -11.27 11.14
C MET A 154 -18.95 -11.09 11.10
N GLY A 155 -19.65 -12.09 11.63
CA GLY A 155 -21.10 -12.17 11.64
C GLY A 155 -21.68 -12.61 12.98
N LEU A 156 -22.99 -12.43 13.10
CA LEU A 156 -23.81 -12.88 14.22
C LEU A 156 -25.02 -13.64 13.69
N GLU A 157 -25.35 -14.77 14.30
CA GLU A 157 -26.60 -15.48 14.02
C GLU A 157 -27.21 -16.07 15.28
N LYS A 158 -28.49 -16.46 15.19
CA LYS A 158 -29.08 -17.45 16.08
C LYS A 158 -29.29 -18.72 15.28
N ASN A 159 -28.56 -19.78 15.62
CA ASN A 159 -28.57 -21.02 14.87
C ASN A 159 -29.90 -21.79 15.08
N THR A 160 -30.07 -22.90 14.35
CA THR A 160 -31.28 -23.75 14.42
C THR A 160 -31.52 -24.39 15.78
N ASP A 161 -30.47 -24.56 16.58
CA ASP A 161 -30.55 -25.10 17.95
C ASP A 161 -30.95 -24.02 18.96
N GLY A 162 -31.11 -22.77 18.52
CA GLY A 162 -31.46 -21.63 19.36
C GLY A 162 -30.28 -20.94 20.04
N ASN A 163 -29.05 -21.37 19.74
CA ASN A 163 -27.83 -20.76 20.27
C ASN A 163 -27.49 -19.48 19.50
N TYR A 164 -26.90 -18.51 20.20
CA TYR A 164 -26.35 -17.31 19.55
C TYR A 164 -24.89 -17.56 19.19
N VAL A 165 -24.48 -17.15 18.00
CA VAL A 165 -23.15 -17.44 17.47
C VAL A 165 -22.50 -16.15 17.00
N TYR A 166 -21.25 -15.93 17.41
CA TYR A 166 -20.32 -14.98 16.79
C TYR A 166 -19.30 -15.76 15.99
N ALA A 167 -19.16 -15.44 14.70
CA ALA A 167 -18.48 -16.29 13.74
C ALA A 167 -17.70 -15.48 12.70
N ALA A 168 -16.64 -16.10 12.16
CA ALA A 168 -16.05 -15.67 10.91
C ALA A 168 -16.97 -16.09 9.75
N VAL A 169 -17.07 -15.28 8.71
CA VAL A 169 -17.96 -15.57 7.57
C VAL A 169 -17.12 -15.88 6.34
N TRP A 170 -17.34 -17.04 5.73
CA TRP A 170 -16.62 -17.54 4.57
C TRP A 170 -17.61 -18.07 3.54
N ASP A 171 -17.59 -17.51 2.32
CA ASP A 171 -18.51 -17.92 1.24
C ASP A 171 -19.99 -17.91 1.68
N GLY A 172 -20.35 -16.98 2.57
CA GLY A 172 -21.68 -16.87 3.18
C GLY A 172 -21.98 -17.84 4.34
N TRP A 173 -21.05 -18.72 4.70
CA TRP A 173 -21.16 -19.64 5.83
C TRP A 173 -20.53 -19.07 7.09
N LEU A 174 -21.18 -19.27 8.24
CA LEU A 174 -20.65 -18.85 9.54
C LEU A 174 -19.81 -19.98 10.16
N GLU A 175 -18.54 -19.71 10.39
CA GLU A 175 -17.62 -20.54 11.15
C GLU A 175 -17.55 -20.05 12.61
N PRO A 176 -18.12 -20.80 13.58
CA PRO A 176 -18.24 -20.34 14.97
C PRO A 176 -16.90 -20.01 15.63
N VAL A 177 -16.81 -18.81 16.22
CA VAL A 177 -15.72 -18.39 17.11
C VAL A 177 -16.19 -18.45 18.57
N HIS A 178 -17.41 -17.98 18.83
CA HIS A 178 -18.07 -18.10 20.13
C HIS A 178 -19.52 -18.52 19.98
N THR A 179 -19.97 -19.42 20.85
CA THR A 179 -21.34 -19.90 20.90
C THR A 179 -21.91 -19.69 22.29
N PHE A 180 -23.10 -19.12 22.37
CA PHE A 180 -23.82 -18.84 23.61
C PHE A 180 -25.13 -19.62 23.63
N ASN A 181 -25.28 -20.47 24.63
CA ASN A 181 -26.44 -21.35 24.78
C ASN A 181 -27.70 -20.62 25.32
N SER A 182 -27.62 -19.32 25.56
CA SER A 182 -28.75 -18.52 26.03
C SER A 182 -28.65 -17.08 25.56
N ARG A 183 -29.82 -16.44 25.44
CA ARG A 183 -29.93 -15.01 25.15
C ARG A 183 -29.20 -14.17 26.20
N GLN A 184 -29.36 -14.50 27.46
CA GLN A 184 -28.74 -13.77 28.57
C GLN A 184 -27.20 -13.77 28.45
N ALA A 185 -26.60 -14.94 28.19
CA ALA A 185 -25.15 -15.05 28.03
C ALA A 185 -24.65 -14.23 26.82
N PHE A 186 -25.36 -14.30 25.69
CA PHE A 186 -25.04 -13.51 24.51
C PHE A 186 -25.13 -11.99 24.77
N VAL A 187 -26.23 -11.53 25.38
CA VAL A 187 -26.47 -10.12 25.68
C VAL A 187 -25.40 -9.60 26.65
N GLN A 188 -25.11 -10.34 27.72
CA GLN A 188 -24.06 -9.97 28.67
C GLN A 188 -22.69 -9.86 27.99
N TRP A 189 -22.36 -10.80 27.10
CA TRP A 189 -21.13 -10.75 26.33
C TRP A 189 -21.08 -9.55 25.39
N LEU A 190 -22.12 -9.33 24.58
CA LEU A 190 -22.14 -8.27 23.57
C LEU A 190 -22.17 -6.88 24.21
N ALA A 191 -22.89 -6.72 25.32
CA ALA A 191 -23.04 -5.44 26.01
C ALA A 191 -21.70 -4.85 26.49
N VAL A 192 -20.73 -5.70 26.84
CA VAL A 192 -19.38 -5.27 27.25
C VAL A 192 -18.39 -5.15 26.10
N GLN A 193 -18.77 -5.57 24.88
CA GLN A 193 -17.94 -5.36 23.70
C GLN A 193 -17.98 -3.92 23.22
N SER A 194 -17.00 -3.55 22.39
CA SER A 194 -16.89 -2.28 21.71
C SER A 194 -16.31 -2.49 20.31
N ASP A 195 -16.29 -1.45 19.48
CA ASP A 195 -15.60 -1.49 18.19
C ASP A 195 -14.13 -1.92 18.38
N ALA A 196 -13.47 -1.42 19.43
CA ALA A 196 -12.10 -1.80 19.78
C ALA A 196 -11.96 -3.30 20.09
N SER A 197 -12.82 -3.86 20.93
CA SER A 197 -12.68 -5.28 21.34
C SER A 197 -13.04 -6.25 20.21
N LEU A 198 -13.93 -5.86 19.29
CA LEU A 198 -14.28 -6.65 18.11
C LEU A 198 -13.45 -6.30 16.87
N SER A 199 -12.56 -5.32 16.94
CA SER A 199 -11.68 -4.91 15.83
C SER A 199 -10.66 -5.96 15.40
N ARG A 200 -10.45 -7.03 16.19
CA ARG A 200 -9.42 -8.04 15.93
C ARG A 200 -7.99 -7.50 15.86
N VAL A 201 -7.71 -6.32 16.44
CA VAL A 201 -6.40 -5.65 16.42
C VAL A 201 -5.26 -6.41 17.12
N ASN A 202 -5.58 -7.53 17.77
CA ASN A 202 -4.60 -8.41 18.40
C ASN A 202 -4.32 -9.68 17.58
N GLU A 203 -4.94 -9.84 16.41
CA GLU A 203 -4.61 -10.91 15.49
C GLU A 203 -3.20 -10.73 14.92
N PRO A 204 -2.43 -11.82 14.71
CA PRO A 204 -1.11 -11.74 14.08
C PRO A 204 -1.17 -11.20 12.66
N ASP A 205 -2.23 -11.54 11.92
CA ASP A 205 -2.45 -11.03 10.57
C ASP A 205 -3.16 -9.67 10.61
N THR A 206 -2.40 -8.62 10.29
CA THR A 206 -2.89 -7.24 10.24
C THR A 206 -4.00 -7.03 9.22
N TRP A 207 -4.13 -7.90 8.21
CA TRP A 207 -5.21 -7.82 7.23
C TRP A 207 -6.59 -8.09 7.85
N LEU A 208 -6.65 -8.79 8.99
CA LEU A 208 -7.90 -9.04 9.72
C LEU A 208 -8.31 -7.86 10.60
N TRP A 209 -7.41 -6.89 10.83
CA TRP A 209 -7.68 -5.76 11.71
C TRP A 209 -8.76 -4.87 11.12
N ASN A 210 -9.89 -4.77 11.84
CA ASN A 210 -11.06 -3.98 11.48
C ASN A 210 -11.65 -4.33 10.11
N ASN A 211 -11.30 -5.50 9.56
CA ASN A 211 -11.74 -5.94 8.25
C ASN A 211 -13.12 -6.61 8.36
N GLN A 212 -14.16 -5.89 7.91
CA GLN A 212 -15.56 -6.35 7.89
C GLN A 212 -16.03 -6.93 9.25
N VAL A 213 -15.50 -6.40 10.35
CA VAL A 213 -15.84 -6.81 11.72
C VAL A 213 -17.22 -6.27 12.15
N ILE A 214 -17.75 -6.82 13.25
CA ILE A 214 -18.91 -6.24 13.92
C ILE A 214 -18.48 -4.94 14.61
N ASN A 215 -19.23 -3.86 14.37
CA ASN A 215 -19.07 -2.55 15.00
C ASN A 215 -20.45 -1.98 15.36
N ARG A 216 -20.48 -0.90 16.16
CA ARG A 216 -21.72 -0.26 16.61
C ARG A 216 -22.65 0.10 15.45
N GLN A 217 -22.11 0.73 14.40
CA GLN A 217 -22.90 1.16 13.26
C GLN A 217 -23.64 -0.03 12.61
N ARG A 218 -22.94 -1.15 12.35
CA ARG A 218 -23.56 -2.35 11.77
C ARG A 218 -24.63 -2.94 12.67
N LEU A 219 -24.45 -2.91 13.99
CA LEU A 219 -25.46 -3.38 14.94
C LEU A 219 -26.71 -2.50 14.92
N GLU A 220 -26.54 -1.17 14.93
CA GLU A 220 -27.62 -0.19 14.87
C GLU A 220 -28.40 -0.26 13.55
N GLU A 221 -27.70 -0.37 12.41
CA GLU A 221 -28.29 -0.56 11.10
C GLU A 221 -29.08 -1.88 11.03
N PHE A 222 -28.54 -2.97 11.58
CA PHE A 222 -29.21 -4.26 11.63
C PHE A 222 -30.51 -4.21 12.44
N VAL A 223 -30.47 -3.60 13.62
CA VAL A 223 -31.65 -3.41 14.48
C VAL A 223 -32.68 -2.54 13.77
N SER A 224 -32.27 -1.41 13.21
CA SER A 224 -33.16 -0.47 12.52
C SER A 224 -33.83 -1.13 11.31
N TRP A 225 -33.06 -1.86 10.48
CA TRP A 225 -33.61 -2.54 9.32
C TRP A 225 -34.67 -3.58 9.70
N ARG A 226 -34.45 -4.34 10.80
CA ARG A 226 -35.40 -5.35 11.29
C ARG A 226 -36.66 -4.76 11.92
N GLN A 227 -36.56 -3.61 12.59
CA GLN A 227 -37.76 -2.92 13.11
C GLN A 227 -38.70 -2.46 11.99
N HIS A 228 -38.17 -2.19 10.79
CA HIS A 228 -38.94 -1.77 9.63
C HIS A 228 -39.29 -2.93 8.67
N ASN A 229 -38.70 -4.13 8.84
CA ASN A 229 -38.91 -5.32 8.01
C ASN A 229 -39.01 -6.59 8.90
N PRO A 230 -40.13 -6.78 9.62
CA PRO A 230 -40.32 -7.87 10.56
C PRO A 230 -40.49 -9.25 9.90
#